data_AF-A0A4Q4CM70-F1
#
_entry.id   AF-A0A4Q4CM70-F1
#
_cell.length_a   1.000
_cell.length_b   1.000
_cell.length_c   1.000
_cell.angle_alpha   90.00
_cell.angle_beta   90.00
_cell.angle_gamma   90.00
#
_symmetry.space_group_name_H-M   'P 1'
#
loop_
_entity.id
_entity.type
_entity.pdbx_description
1 polymer ?
#
loop_
_entity_poly.entity_id
_entity_poly.type
_entity_poly.pdbx_seq_one_letter_code
_entity_poly.pdbx_strand_id
1 'polypeptide(L)'
;SRRIAQVLPGELRPQLSPAPDTRTAGLVPGGLRRDLQEVMTSRVGVLRNADGLADAAGLLDKLAGVRAEVVDQQSWETTNLLTISIALADAATLREETRGSHWREDFPERDDLRFSGHLDAVMDDGATTLELS
;
A
#
# COMPACT_ATOMS: atom_id res chain seq x y z
N SER A 1 7.14 -7.41 32.27
CA SER A 1 7.99 -6.28 31.84
C SER A 1 7.80 -5.06 32.76
N ARG A 2 8.37 -5.07 33.97
CA ARG A 2 8.20 -3.96 34.95
C ARG A 2 8.85 -2.63 34.55
N ARG A 3 9.89 -2.67 33.69
CA ARG A 3 10.61 -1.48 33.22
C ARG A 3 9.79 -0.58 32.27
N ILE A 4 9.02 -1.17 31.35
CA ILE A 4 8.20 -0.41 30.39
C ILE A 4 7.10 0.37 31.12
N ALA A 5 6.41 -0.28 32.06
CA ALA A 5 5.34 0.36 32.84
C ALA A 5 5.80 1.55 33.70
N GLN A 6 7.09 1.63 34.05
CA GLN A 6 7.65 2.72 34.86
C GLN A 6 8.09 3.94 34.02
N VAL A 7 8.41 3.74 32.73
CA VAL A 7 8.91 4.79 31.83
C VAL A 7 7.77 5.48 31.07
N LEU A 8 6.76 4.72 30.67
CA LEU A 8 5.64 5.22 29.85
C LEU A 8 4.95 6.48 30.41
N PRO A 9 4.66 6.63 31.72
CA PRO A 9 3.88 7.78 32.20
C PRO A 9 4.55 9.15 31.97
N GLY A 10 5.88 9.20 31.82
CA GLY A 10 6.64 10.44 31.59
C GLY A 10 6.93 10.77 30.12
N GLU A 11 6.74 9.80 29.21
CA GLU A 11 7.09 9.93 27.78
C GLU A 11 5.86 9.88 26.85
N LEU A 12 4.68 9.54 27.38
CA LEU A 12 3.46 9.52 26.58
C LEU A 12 3.05 10.95 26.23
N ARG A 13 2.97 11.21 24.93
CA ARG A 13 2.33 12.42 24.40
C ARG A 13 0.89 12.49 24.93
N PRO A 14 0.35 13.69 25.18
CA PRO A 14 -1.06 13.85 25.54
C PRO A 14 -1.95 13.12 24.54
N GLN A 15 -2.97 12.43 25.03
CA GLN A 15 -3.97 11.84 24.14
C GLN A 15 -4.68 12.98 23.40
N LEU A 16 -4.52 13.03 22.08
CA LEU A 16 -5.19 13.98 21.22
C LEU A 16 -6.54 13.40 20.79
N SER A 17 -7.53 14.28 20.58
CA SER A 17 -8.76 13.88 19.90
C SER A 17 -8.44 13.39 18.49
N PRO A 18 -9.08 12.31 18.00
CA PRO A 18 -8.96 11.91 16.61
C PRO A 18 -9.30 13.08 15.69
N ALA A 19 -8.51 13.27 14.63
CA ALA A 19 -8.86 14.23 13.59
C ALA A 19 -10.21 13.84 12.95
N PRO A 20 -11.01 14.83 12.51
CA PRO A 20 -12.21 14.54 11.73
C PRO A 20 -11.81 13.79 10.46
N ASP A 21 -12.50 12.69 10.18
CA ASP A 21 -12.30 11.92 8.97
C ASP A 21 -13.09 12.54 7.82
N THR A 22 -12.40 13.07 6.82
CA THR A 22 -12.99 13.72 5.64
C THR A 22 -12.98 12.82 4.40
N ARG A 23 -12.50 11.58 4.52
CA ARG A 23 -12.36 10.65 3.39
C ARG A 23 -13.71 10.07 2.97
N THR A 24 -13.77 9.56 1.75
CA THR A 24 -14.95 8.89 1.20
C THR A 24 -15.24 7.62 1.99
N ALA A 25 -16.38 7.58 2.66
CA ALA A 25 -16.78 6.42 3.47
C ALA A 25 -17.03 5.18 2.61
N GLY A 26 -16.52 4.03 3.06
CA GLY A 26 -16.87 2.72 2.52
C GLY A 26 -15.77 1.68 2.69
N LEU A 27 -16.15 0.42 2.50
CA LEU A 27 -15.26 -0.72 2.51
C LEU A 27 -15.43 -1.52 1.23
N VAL A 28 -14.42 -2.32 0.92
CA VAL A 28 -14.43 -3.28 -0.17
C VAL A 28 -14.94 -4.64 0.36
N PRO A 29 -15.79 -5.36 -0.39
CA PRO A 29 -16.31 -6.65 0.06
C PRO A 29 -15.20 -7.65 0.40
N GLY A 30 -15.37 -8.39 1.51
CA GLY A 30 -14.44 -9.44 1.92
C GLY A 30 -14.16 -10.49 0.82
N GLY A 31 -15.18 -10.80 0.02
CA GLY A 31 -15.10 -11.77 -1.09
C GLY A 31 -14.09 -11.42 -2.19
N LEU A 32 -13.66 -10.15 -2.30
CA LEU A 32 -12.68 -9.72 -3.29
C LEU A 32 -11.23 -10.02 -2.89
N ARG A 33 -10.99 -10.56 -1.68
CA ARG A 33 -9.64 -10.86 -1.19
C ARG A 33 -8.85 -11.76 -2.12
N ARG A 34 -9.49 -12.79 -2.67
CA ARG A 34 -8.83 -13.76 -3.54
C ARG A 34 -8.37 -13.10 -4.84
N ASP A 35 -9.23 -12.31 -5.45
CA ASP A 35 -8.93 -11.60 -6.69
C ASP A 35 -7.78 -10.61 -6.47
N LEU A 36 -7.81 -9.87 -5.36
CA LEU A 36 -6.70 -8.99 -4.94
C LEU A 36 -5.37 -9.75 -4.83
N GLN A 37 -5.37 -10.90 -4.14
CA GLN A 37 -4.17 -11.72 -3.97
C GLN A 37 -3.64 -12.25 -5.30
N GLU A 38 -4.53 -12.62 -6.22
CA GLU A 38 -4.15 -13.11 -7.54
C GLU A 38 -3.54 -12.01 -8.42
N VAL A 39 -4.09 -10.79 -8.39
CA VAL A 39 -3.48 -9.61 -9.03
C VAL A 39 -2.08 -9.37 -8.48
N MET A 40 -1.93 -9.29 -7.15
CA MET A 40 -0.63 -8.98 -6.54
C MET A 40 0.41 -10.07 -6.80
N THR A 41 0.01 -11.34 -6.76
CA THR A 41 0.91 -12.47 -7.03
C THR A 41 1.37 -12.48 -8.49
N SER A 42 0.47 -12.25 -9.43
CA SER A 42 0.73 -12.40 -10.86
C SER A 42 1.33 -11.17 -11.54
N ARG A 43 1.24 -9.99 -10.91
CA ARG A 43 1.64 -8.71 -11.52
C ARG A 43 2.61 -7.88 -10.67
N VAL A 44 2.59 -8.04 -9.35
CA VAL A 44 3.44 -7.28 -8.41
C VAL A 44 4.35 -8.21 -7.60
N GLY A 45 4.57 -9.42 -8.12
CA GLY A 45 5.43 -10.46 -7.56
C GLY A 45 6.93 -10.14 -7.64
N VAL A 46 7.79 -11.16 -7.59
CA VAL A 46 9.25 -10.97 -7.55
C VAL A 46 9.77 -10.26 -8.80
N LEU A 47 9.32 -10.72 -9.98
CA LEU A 47 9.65 -10.13 -11.28
C LEU A 47 8.53 -9.17 -11.69
N ARG A 48 8.90 -7.95 -12.09
CA ARG A 48 7.97 -6.89 -12.47
C ARG A 48 8.42 -6.25 -13.79
N ASN A 49 7.47 -5.71 -14.53
CA ASN A 49 7.70 -4.87 -15.69
C ASN A 49 6.57 -3.82 -15.79
N ALA A 50 6.78 -2.78 -16.60
CA ALA A 50 5.82 -1.69 -16.76
C ALA A 50 4.40 -2.17 -17.12
N ASP A 51 4.26 -3.10 -18.07
CA ASP A 51 2.96 -3.59 -18.53
C ASP A 51 2.19 -4.31 -17.41
N GLY A 52 2.87 -5.19 -16.68
CA GLY A 52 2.27 -5.91 -15.55
C GLY A 52 1.84 -4.97 -14.43
N LEU A 53 2.63 -3.94 -14.14
CA LEU A 53 2.31 -2.93 -13.13
C LEU A 53 1.13 -2.05 -13.55
N ALA A 54 1.05 -1.65 -14.82
CA ALA A 54 -0.08 -0.91 -15.36
C ALA A 54 -1.38 -1.75 -15.31
N ASP A 55 -1.30 -3.03 -15.68
CA ASP A 55 -2.41 -3.99 -15.54
C ASP A 55 -2.86 -4.10 -14.08
N ALA A 56 -1.92 -4.23 -13.13
CA ALA A 56 -2.22 -4.29 -11.71
C ALA A 56 -2.96 -3.05 -11.24
N ALA A 57 -2.46 -1.85 -11.56
CA ALA A 57 -3.10 -0.59 -11.18
C ALA A 57 -4.56 -0.53 -11.66
N GLY A 58 -4.82 -0.89 -12.92
CA GLY A 58 -6.17 -0.91 -13.47
C GLY A 58 -7.10 -1.96 -12.83
N LEU A 59 -6.57 -3.10 -12.39
CA LEU A 59 -7.34 -4.12 -11.68
C LEU A 59 -7.62 -3.71 -10.22
N LEU A 60 -6.64 -3.13 -9.54
CA LEU A 60 -6.80 -2.62 -8.17
C LEU A 60 -7.83 -1.49 -8.12
N ASP A 61 -7.82 -0.57 -9.09
CA ASP A 61 -8.82 0.49 -9.22
C ASP A 61 -10.24 -0.06 -9.38
N LYS A 62 -10.41 -1.09 -10.22
CA LYS A 62 -11.70 -1.79 -10.36
C LYS A 62 -12.17 -2.40 -9.04
N LEU A 63 -11.27 -3.03 -8.28
CA LEU A 63 -11.61 -3.60 -6.97
C LEU A 63 -11.98 -2.50 -5.96
N ALA A 64 -11.28 -1.36 -5.98
CA ALA A 64 -11.57 -0.20 -5.13
C ALA A 64 -12.95 0.42 -5.41
N GLY A 65 -13.42 0.31 -6.65
CA GLY A 65 -14.76 0.75 -7.06
C GLY A 65 -15.92 -0.06 -6.47
N VAL A 66 -15.66 -1.26 -5.95
CA VAL A 66 -16.71 -2.13 -5.40
C VAL A 66 -16.94 -1.84 -3.92
N ARG A 67 -18.20 -1.53 -3.56
CA ARG A 67 -18.59 -1.22 -2.18
C ARG A 67 -19.21 -2.44 -1.49
N ALA A 68 -18.81 -2.68 -0.26
CA ALA A 68 -19.37 -3.71 0.59
C ALA A 68 -20.80 -3.33 1.03
N GLU A 69 -21.76 -4.24 0.82
CA GLU A 69 -23.12 -4.09 1.36
C GLU A 69 -23.18 -4.49 2.84
N VAL A 70 -22.30 -5.40 3.27
CA VAL A 70 -22.18 -5.88 4.65
C VAL A 70 -20.82 -5.45 5.21
N VAL A 71 -20.84 -4.79 6.36
CA VAL A 71 -19.63 -4.40 7.09
C VAL A 71 -19.31 -5.49 8.11
N ASP A 72 -18.27 -6.27 7.81
CA ASP A 72 -17.74 -7.33 8.66
C ASP A 72 -16.21 -7.28 8.74
N GLN A 73 -15.61 -8.16 9.55
CA GLN A 73 -14.15 -8.23 9.69
C GLN A 73 -13.44 -8.44 8.34
N GLN A 74 -14.03 -9.22 7.44
CA GLN A 74 -13.41 -9.53 6.16
C GLN A 74 -13.36 -8.31 5.25
N SER A 75 -14.40 -7.49 5.25
CA SER A 75 -14.45 -6.22 4.50
C SER A 75 -13.38 -5.23 4.98
N TRP A 76 -13.17 -5.12 6.29
CA TRP A 76 -12.08 -4.30 6.87
C TRP A 76 -10.69 -4.79 6.45
N GLU A 77 -10.44 -6.08 6.62
CA GLU A 77 -9.17 -6.70 6.26
C GLU A 77 -8.88 -6.58 4.76
N THR A 78 -9.87 -6.83 3.91
CA THR A 78 -9.71 -6.73 2.45
C THR A 78 -9.49 -5.28 2.01
N THR A 79 -10.18 -4.32 2.63
CA THR A 79 -9.93 -2.88 2.38
C THR A 79 -8.50 -2.51 2.74
N ASN A 80 -8.01 -2.90 3.92
CA ASN A 80 -6.63 -2.63 4.34
C ASN A 80 -5.60 -3.26 3.40
N LEU A 81 -5.84 -4.50 2.96
CA LEU A 81 -4.98 -5.16 1.99
C LEU A 81 -4.96 -4.43 0.65
N LEU A 82 -6.12 -3.97 0.16
CA LEU A 82 -6.21 -3.22 -1.08
C LEU A 82 -5.44 -1.89 -0.98
N THR A 83 -5.63 -1.14 0.11
CA THR A 83 -4.91 0.10 0.40
C THR A 83 -3.40 -0.09 0.29
N ILE A 84 -2.83 -1.09 0.97
CA ILE A 84 -1.39 -1.35 0.91
C ILE A 84 -0.97 -1.85 -0.47
N SER A 85 -1.82 -2.63 -1.15
CA SER A 85 -1.52 -3.17 -2.48
C SER A 85 -1.38 -2.06 -3.53
N ILE A 86 -2.26 -1.05 -3.48
CA ILE A 86 -2.17 0.14 -4.34
C ILE A 86 -0.86 0.88 -4.08
N ALA A 87 -0.55 1.20 -2.82
CA ALA A 87 0.69 1.90 -2.47
C ALA A 87 1.96 1.14 -2.94
N LEU A 88 1.96 -0.20 -2.82
CA LEU A 88 3.07 -1.03 -3.29
C LEU A 88 3.18 -1.05 -4.82
N ALA A 89 2.06 -1.14 -5.55
CA ALA A 89 2.05 -1.09 -7.00
C ALA A 89 2.52 0.27 -7.52
N ASP A 90 2.08 1.36 -6.91
CA ASP A 90 2.50 2.72 -7.26
C ASP A 90 4.01 2.90 -7.01
N ALA A 91 4.51 2.46 -5.84
CA ALA A 91 5.94 2.55 -5.52
C ALA A 91 6.80 1.69 -6.47
N ALA A 92 6.33 0.50 -6.83
CA ALA A 92 7.01 -0.38 -7.77
C ALA A 92 7.03 0.20 -9.20
N THR A 93 5.96 0.92 -9.59
CA THR A 93 5.84 1.61 -10.88
C THR A 93 6.84 2.75 -10.95
N LEU A 94 6.88 3.62 -9.93
CA LEU A 94 7.78 4.76 -9.85
C LEU A 94 9.25 4.35 -9.80
N ARG A 95 9.58 3.25 -9.10
CA ARG A 95 10.97 2.78 -8.95
C ARG A 95 11.44 1.99 -10.17
N GLU A 96 11.98 2.73 -11.14
CA GLU A 96 12.59 2.22 -12.39
C GLU A 96 14.05 1.79 -12.21
N GLU A 97 14.29 0.86 -11.30
CA GLU A 97 15.58 0.20 -11.11
C GLU A 97 15.34 -1.18 -10.53
N THR A 98 16.44 -1.90 -10.32
CA THR A 98 16.45 -3.17 -9.63
C THR A 98 17.33 -3.10 -8.38
N ARG A 99 16.76 -3.45 -7.22
CA ARG A 99 17.43 -3.40 -5.91
C ARG A 99 16.78 -4.35 -4.90
N GLY A 100 17.57 -5.28 -4.38
CA GLY A 100 17.10 -6.23 -3.36
C GLY A 100 15.97 -7.11 -3.88
N SER A 101 14.82 -7.12 -3.20
CA SER A 101 13.62 -7.86 -3.62
C SER A 101 12.77 -7.15 -4.68
N HIS A 102 13.14 -5.92 -5.05
CA HIS A 102 12.52 -5.20 -6.16
C HIS A 102 13.29 -5.49 -7.45
N TRP A 103 12.72 -6.33 -8.32
CA TRP A 103 13.33 -6.67 -9.61
C TRP A 103 12.44 -6.20 -10.76
N ARG A 104 12.97 -5.32 -11.61
CA ARG A 104 12.33 -4.76 -12.80
C ARG A 104 13.04 -5.30 -14.05
N GLU A 105 12.37 -6.14 -14.84
CA GLU A 105 12.96 -6.72 -16.05
C GLU A 105 13.27 -5.67 -17.12
N ASP A 106 12.47 -4.61 -17.16
CA ASP A 106 12.63 -3.43 -18.00
C ASP A 106 13.68 -2.44 -17.48
N PHE A 107 14.12 -2.59 -16.22
CA PHE A 107 15.18 -1.81 -15.57
C PHE A 107 16.08 -2.72 -14.72
N PRO A 108 16.90 -3.58 -15.36
CA PRO A 108 17.62 -4.67 -14.68
C PRO A 108 18.78 -4.18 -13.80
N GLU A 109 19.24 -2.96 -14.01
CA GLU A 109 20.37 -2.38 -13.30
C GLU A 109 19.90 -1.54 -12.10
N ARG A 110 20.80 -1.41 -11.12
CA ARG A 110 20.65 -0.48 -10.00
C ARG A 110 20.98 0.95 -10.45
N ASP A 111 20.20 1.93 -10.01
CA ASP A 111 20.37 3.34 -10.34
C ASP A 111 20.48 4.20 -9.07
N ASP A 112 21.71 4.35 -8.58
CA ASP A 112 22.00 5.14 -7.39
C ASP A 112 21.89 6.66 -7.62
N LEU A 113 21.87 7.13 -8.87
CA LEU A 113 21.71 8.55 -9.16
C LEU A 113 20.26 9.00 -8.95
N ARG A 114 19.29 8.15 -9.33
CA ARG A 114 17.86 8.47 -9.20
C ARG A 114 17.20 7.88 -7.97
N PHE A 115 17.65 6.72 -7.45
CA PHE A 115 16.90 5.96 -6.44
C PHE A 115 17.73 5.56 -5.21
N SER A 116 18.84 6.22 -4.93
CA SER A 116 19.59 6.03 -3.68
C SER A 116 18.87 6.69 -2.48
N GLY A 117 17.73 6.12 -2.09
CA GLY A 117 16.87 6.63 -1.03
C GLY A 117 15.63 5.76 -0.79
N HIS A 118 14.75 6.27 0.07
CA HIS A 118 13.48 5.63 0.41
C HIS A 118 12.33 6.24 -0.39
N LEU A 119 11.29 5.44 -0.67
CA LEU A 119 10.03 5.95 -1.18
C LEU A 119 9.05 6.04 -0.03
N ASP A 120 8.72 7.27 0.34
CA ASP A 120 7.72 7.55 1.36
C ASP A 120 6.35 7.67 0.68
N ALA A 121 5.43 6.78 1.07
CA ALA A 121 4.08 6.72 0.53
C ALA A 121 3.09 7.31 1.52
N VAL A 122 2.32 8.30 1.06
CA VAL A 122 1.19 8.88 1.79
C VAL A 122 -0.07 8.59 0.99
N MET A 123 -1.07 8.00 1.63
CA MET A 123 -2.37 7.76 1.02
C MET A 123 -3.43 8.67 1.61
N ASP A 124 -4.14 9.39 0.75
CA ASP A 124 -5.29 10.22 1.10
C ASP A 124 -6.46 9.91 0.16
N ASP A 125 -7.62 9.61 0.74
CA ASP A 125 -8.85 9.19 0.03
C ASP A 125 -8.65 8.24 -1.17
N GLY A 126 -7.78 7.24 -1.01
CA GLY A 126 -7.47 6.23 -2.04
C GLY A 126 -6.43 6.67 -3.08
N ALA A 127 -5.92 7.90 -3.03
CA ALA A 127 -4.84 8.37 -3.86
C ALA A 127 -3.49 8.28 -3.13
N THR A 128 -2.48 7.70 -3.80
CA THR A 128 -1.11 7.63 -3.28
C THR A 128 -0.29 8.82 -3.78
N THR A 129 0.40 9.50 -2.86
CA THR A 129 1.51 10.39 -3.16
C THR A 129 2.81 9.72 -2.75
N LEU A 130 3.82 9.76 -3.62
CA LEU A 130 5.14 9.19 -3.38
C LEU A 130 6.19 10.28 -3.41
N GLU A 131 7.06 10.28 -2.40
CA GLU A 131 8.23 11.15 -2.32
C GLU A 131 9.48 10.30 -2.16
N LEU A 132 10.57 10.69 -2.85
CA LEU A 132 11.88 10.08 -2.65
C LEU A 132 12.64 10.88 -1.58
N SER A 133 13.03 10.21 -0.48
CA SER A 133 13.78 10.79 0.63
C SER A 133 15.21 10.25 0.77
#